data_AF-A0A178W704-F1
#
_entry.id   AF-A0A178W704-F1
#
_cell.length_a   1.000
_cell.length_b   1.000
_cell.length_c   1.000
_cell.angle_alpha   90.00
_cell.angle_beta   90.00
_cell.angle_gamma   90.00
#
_symmetry.space_group_name_H-M   'P 1'
#
loop_
_entity.id
_entity.type
_entity.pdbx_description
1 polymer ?
#
loop_
_entity_poly.entity_id
_entity_poly.type
_entity_poly.pdbx_seq_one_letter_code
_entity_poly.pdbx_strand_id
1 'polypeptide(L)'
;MIKFHLKTSNQHTVPHFDKWIKFAMSRNVENLSFSSTFFHSYNLPDFFYINSSIKQLSFELFNMIPRCSVSWTSLKKLSLRFCELSDECIAKILSGCPILESLTLSHCIYLTVLDLSKSLRLRTLEIACNIDNTRPRQIVAPHIHRLRLKTYQSPCALVDVSSLDEAQVDCFIYSHLKTLDAYLLQDILKMLEKLQNAEKLIFGCNILQILSLAEVCGLPFPMFKTKALTLETDIFQYVIPGIERLLQNSPDLKTVTVRPSDGNIMPGRCFDNYLDLQGLNPNQCWRSKDGVFWNKSRSNLGSKRVSLFVELMLKNTKILDKMVVQLNEHYLRSKLKEFVPTFSQKNNVLIVLSTTLRL
;
A
#
# COMPACT_ATOMS: atom_id res chain seq x y z
N MET A 1 17.38 -25.65 -1.64
CA MET A 1 17.16 -24.48 -0.78
C MET A 1 16.70 -24.97 0.59
N ILE A 2 17.57 -24.91 1.59
CA ILE A 2 17.24 -25.34 2.95
C ILE A 2 16.48 -24.20 3.64
N LYS A 3 15.30 -24.52 4.20
CA LYS A 3 14.45 -23.56 4.89
C LYS A 3 14.38 -23.91 6.38
N PHE A 4 14.41 -22.90 7.23
CA PHE A 4 14.21 -23.04 8.66
C PHE A 4 13.23 -21.96 9.12
N HIS A 5 12.07 -22.38 9.61
CA HIS A 5 11.05 -21.49 10.16
C HIS A 5 10.79 -21.88 11.61
N LEU A 6 10.94 -20.92 12.51
CA LEU A 6 10.63 -21.09 13.91
C LEU A 6 9.66 -20.01 14.34
N LYS A 7 8.50 -20.46 14.82
CA LYS A 7 7.49 -19.63 15.47
C LYS A 7 7.29 -20.13 16.89
N THR A 8 7.49 -19.28 17.87
CA THR A 8 7.31 -19.63 19.29
C THR A 8 6.53 -18.53 20.00
N SER A 9 5.67 -18.91 20.93
CA SER A 9 4.95 -17.98 21.82
C SER A 9 5.21 -18.35 23.27
N ASN A 10 6.39 -18.88 23.57
CA ASN A 10 6.74 -19.32 24.92
C ASN A 10 8.02 -18.62 25.38
N GLN A 11 7.90 -17.80 26.44
CA GLN A 11 9.00 -17.07 27.06
C GLN A 11 10.18 -17.97 27.48
N HIS A 12 9.92 -19.24 27.84
CA HIS A 12 10.96 -20.18 28.28
C HIS A 12 11.85 -20.66 27.13
N THR A 13 11.53 -20.31 25.87
CA THR A 13 12.32 -20.70 24.70
C THR A 13 13.47 -19.74 24.39
N VAL A 14 13.48 -18.55 24.99
CA VAL A 14 14.51 -17.51 24.77
C VAL A 14 15.95 -18.03 24.99
N PRO A 15 16.26 -18.79 26.08
CA PRO A 15 17.62 -19.29 26.30
C PRO A 15 18.11 -20.33 25.28
N HIS A 16 17.19 -20.94 24.53
CA HIS A 16 17.51 -21.95 23.50
C HIS A 16 17.69 -21.34 22.11
N PHE A 17 17.36 -20.06 21.95
CA PHE A 17 17.32 -19.41 20.64
C PHE A 17 18.68 -19.38 19.96
N ASP A 18 19.74 -19.04 20.69
CA ASP A 18 21.12 -19.13 20.19
C ASP A 18 21.48 -20.53 19.69
N LYS A 19 21.00 -21.60 20.35
CA LYS A 19 21.24 -22.98 19.90
C LYS A 19 20.53 -23.25 18.57
N TRP A 20 19.31 -22.76 18.40
CA TRP A 20 18.56 -22.91 17.16
C TRP A 20 19.14 -22.09 16.02
N ILE A 21 19.62 -20.86 16.27
CA ILE A 21 20.35 -20.08 15.28
C ILE A 21 21.62 -20.83 14.87
N LYS A 22 22.44 -21.28 15.83
CA LYS A 22 23.68 -22.03 15.54
C LYS A 22 23.39 -23.28 14.71
N PHE A 23 22.33 -24.01 15.05
CA PHE A 23 21.89 -25.17 14.28
C PHE A 23 21.46 -24.80 12.85
N ALA A 24 20.66 -23.74 12.68
CA ALA A 24 20.27 -23.29 11.34
C ALA A 24 21.49 -22.87 10.51
N MET A 25 22.43 -22.15 11.12
CA MET A 25 23.66 -21.70 10.45
C MET A 25 24.59 -22.87 10.09
N SER A 26 24.76 -23.87 10.96
CA SER A 26 25.61 -25.04 10.66
C SER A 26 25.09 -25.92 9.52
N ARG A 27 23.81 -25.76 9.17
CA ARG A 27 23.16 -26.44 8.04
C ARG A 27 23.10 -25.58 6.78
N ASN A 28 23.79 -24.43 6.75
CA ASN A 28 23.79 -23.49 5.62
C ASN A 28 22.37 -23.15 5.14
N VAL A 29 21.48 -22.86 6.09
CA VAL A 29 20.10 -22.46 5.77
C VAL A 29 20.12 -21.23 4.87
N GLU A 30 19.35 -21.30 3.78
CA GLU A 30 19.23 -20.22 2.81
C GLU A 30 18.01 -19.34 3.07
N ASN A 31 16.95 -19.90 3.66
CA ASN A 31 15.74 -19.16 4.02
C ASN A 31 15.46 -19.34 5.52
N LEU A 32 15.62 -18.26 6.26
CA LEU A 32 15.51 -18.24 7.70
C LEU A 32 14.38 -17.33 8.13
N SER A 33 13.48 -17.83 8.95
CA SER A 33 12.37 -17.06 9.48
C SER A 33 12.17 -17.34 10.97
N PHE A 34 12.11 -16.26 11.74
CA PHE A 34 11.92 -16.29 13.19
C PHE A 34 10.79 -15.35 13.61
N SER A 35 9.84 -15.86 14.39
CA SER A 35 8.72 -15.09 14.93
C SER A 35 8.45 -15.47 16.38
N SER A 36 8.34 -14.49 17.27
CA SER A 36 7.90 -14.72 18.65
C SER A 36 7.37 -13.49 19.34
N THR A 37 6.33 -13.67 20.17
CA THR A 37 5.72 -12.62 20.98
C THR A 37 6.57 -12.12 22.15
N PHE A 38 7.74 -12.74 22.42
CA PHE A 38 8.58 -12.46 23.60
C PHE A 38 10.01 -12.00 23.28
N PHE A 39 10.33 -11.67 22.02
CA PHE A 39 11.71 -11.31 21.61
C PHE A 39 12.00 -9.80 21.58
N HIS A 40 11.09 -8.96 22.08
CA HIS A 40 11.28 -7.51 22.12
C HIS A 40 12.60 -7.07 22.78
N SER A 41 13.11 -7.85 23.73
CA SER A 41 14.38 -7.61 24.43
C SER A 41 15.53 -8.53 24.00
N TYR A 42 15.30 -9.44 23.04
CA TYR A 42 16.33 -10.34 22.57
C TYR A 42 17.23 -9.67 21.54
N ASN A 43 18.52 -9.60 21.85
CA ASN A 43 19.54 -9.17 20.91
C ASN A 43 20.07 -10.39 20.16
N LEU A 44 20.07 -10.32 18.83
CA LEU A 44 20.69 -11.35 18.02
C LEU A 44 22.21 -11.40 18.31
N PRO A 45 22.80 -12.60 18.39
CA PRO A 45 24.22 -12.73 18.68
C PRO A 45 25.07 -12.27 17.49
N ASP A 46 26.27 -11.75 17.74
CA ASP A 46 27.12 -11.15 16.70
C ASP A 46 27.44 -12.08 15.52
N PHE A 47 27.66 -13.38 15.78
CA PHE A 47 27.94 -14.36 14.73
C PHE A 47 26.79 -14.47 13.70
N PHE A 48 25.57 -14.11 14.07
CA PHE A 48 24.42 -14.11 13.18
C PHE A 48 24.54 -13.07 12.06
N TYR A 49 25.13 -11.92 12.37
CA TYR A 49 25.30 -10.83 11.41
C TYR A 49 26.40 -11.12 10.38
N ILE A 50 27.20 -12.18 10.58
CA ILE A 50 28.30 -12.58 9.70
C ILE A 50 27.95 -13.92 9.04
N ASN A 51 26.92 -13.92 8.19
CA ASN A 51 26.45 -15.12 7.50
C ASN A 51 26.36 -14.93 5.99
N SER A 52 27.05 -15.79 5.24
CA SER A 52 27.10 -15.76 3.78
C SER A 52 26.19 -16.78 3.09
N SER A 53 25.44 -17.60 3.82
CA SER A 53 24.54 -18.62 3.24
C SER A 53 23.09 -18.16 3.13
N ILE A 54 22.65 -17.26 4.02
CA ILE A 54 21.26 -16.79 4.06
C ILE A 54 20.95 -15.92 2.84
N LYS A 55 19.92 -16.31 2.08
CA LYS A 55 19.39 -15.61 0.91
C LYS A 55 18.09 -14.87 1.21
N GLN A 56 17.31 -15.37 2.16
CA GLN A 56 16.05 -14.76 2.60
C GLN A 56 15.98 -14.78 4.12
N LEU A 57 15.64 -13.64 4.71
CA LEU A 57 15.58 -13.48 6.15
C LEU A 57 14.28 -12.76 6.55
N SER A 58 13.55 -13.34 7.49
CA SER A 58 12.33 -12.75 8.03
C SER A 58 12.32 -12.78 9.55
N PHE A 59 12.15 -11.62 10.17
CA PHE A 59 12.09 -11.45 11.62
C PHE A 59 10.81 -10.77 12.05
N GLU A 60 10.27 -11.22 13.17
CA GLU A 60 9.16 -10.60 13.86
C GLU A 60 9.49 -10.41 15.34
N LEU A 61 9.40 -9.15 15.82
CA LEU A 61 9.52 -8.73 17.22
C LEU A 61 10.94 -8.87 17.81
N PHE A 62 11.98 -8.42 17.08
CA PHE A 62 13.37 -8.43 17.54
C PHE A 62 13.96 -7.03 17.70
N ASN A 63 14.89 -6.88 18.64
CA ASN A 63 15.75 -5.70 18.70
C ASN A 63 16.97 -5.89 17.79
N MET A 64 17.12 -5.01 16.81
CA MET A 64 18.13 -5.11 15.76
C MET A 64 19.28 -4.15 16.02
N ILE A 65 20.16 -4.50 16.97
CA ILE A 65 21.34 -3.71 17.32
C ILE A 65 22.61 -4.51 16.96
N PRO A 66 23.06 -4.50 15.70
CA PRO A 66 24.32 -5.13 15.32
C PRO A 66 25.48 -4.43 16.01
N ARG A 67 26.17 -5.11 16.93
CA ARG A 67 27.38 -4.58 17.60
C ARG A 67 28.62 -4.78 16.73
N CYS A 68 28.65 -5.86 15.94
CA CYS A 68 29.68 -6.14 14.93
C CYS A 68 29.34 -5.59 13.54
N SER A 69 30.28 -5.66 12.58
CA SER A 69 30.00 -5.40 11.16
C SER A 69 29.04 -6.45 10.60
N VAL A 70 28.03 -6.00 9.85
CA VAL A 70 27.08 -6.88 9.17
C VAL A 70 27.70 -7.37 7.86
N SER A 71 27.62 -8.66 7.61
CA SER A 71 28.07 -9.34 6.39
C SER A 71 27.05 -10.41 6.02
N TRP A 72 26.01 -9.97 5.33
CA TRP A 72 24.94 -10.80 4.75
C TRP A 72 25.08 -10.81 3.22
N THR A 73 26.24 -11.26 2.74
CA THR A 73 26.68 -11.12 1.35
C THR A 73 25.83 -11.85 0.32
N SER A 74 25.05 -12.85 0.73
CA SER A 74 24.12 -13.61 -0.13
C SER A 74 22.66 -13.19 0.01
N LEU A 75 22.35 -12.23 0.89
CA LEU A 75 20.98 -11.88 1.23
C LEU A 75 20.30 -11.08 0.11
N LYS A 76 19.22 -11.64 -0.42
CA LYS A 76 18.39 -11.04 -1.47
C LYS A 76 17.08 -10.46 -0.95
N LYS A 77 16.51 -11.03 0.12
CA LYS A 77 15.24 -10.57 0.69
C LYS A 77 15.35 -10.42 2.20
N LEU A 78 15.01 -9.24 2.69
CA LEU A 78 14.94 -8.93 4.11
C LEU A 78 13.51 -8.49 4.47
N SER A 79 12.91 -9.13 5.46
CA SER A 79 11.61 -8.78 6.02
C SER A 79 11.72 -8.57 7.51
N LEU A 80 11.41 -7.38 7.99
CA LEU A 80 11.42 -7.01 9.40
C LEU A 80 10.01 -6.61 9.81
N ARG A 81 9.53 -7.20 10.90
CA ARG A 81 8.20 -6.94 11.43
C ARG A 81 8.26 -6.64 12.92
N PHE A 82 7.62 -5.55 13.36
CA PHE A 82 7.62 -5.11 14.76
C PHE A 82 9.03 -5.01 15.37
N CYS A 83 10.03 -4.63 14.58
CA CYS A 83 11.41 -4.46 15.04
C CYS A 83 11.70 -3.03 15.47
N GLU A 84 12.55 -2.86 16.48
CA GLU A 84 13.16 -1.58 16.82
C GLU A 84 14.33 -1.32 15.87
N LEU A 85 14.25 -0.23 15.10
CA LEU A 85 15.16 0.02 14.00
C LEU A 85 15.48 1.51 13.91
N SER A 86 16.62 1.93 14.48
CA SER A 86 17.12 3.29 14.27
C SER A 86 17.72 3.46 12.87
N ASP A 87 17.87 4.71 12.44
CA ASP A 87 18.48 5.07 11.15
C ASP A 87 19.91 4.51 11.03
N GLU A 88 20.69 4.53 12.11
CA GLU A 88 22.04 3.93 12.16
C GLU A 88 22.00 2.40 11.99
N CYS A 89 21.07 1.74 12.68
CA CYS A 89 20.96 0.28 12.64
C CYS A 89 20.63 -0.22 11.24
N ILE A 90 19.64 0.38 10.57
CA ILE A 90 19.29 -0.02 9.21
C ILE A 90 20.40 0.30 8.22
N ALA A 91 21.07 1.45 8.34
CA ALA A 91 22.20 1.80 7.48
C ALA A 91 23.34 0.78 7.61
N LYS A 92 23.64 0.35 8.83
CA LYS A 92 24.65 -0.68 9.12
C LYS A 92 24.25 -2.07 8.61
N ILE A 93 22.97 -2.43 8.66
CA ILE A 93 22.46 -3.67 8.07
C ILE A 93 22.58 -3.62 6.54
N LEU A 94 22.11 -2.55 5.91
CA LEU A 94 22.08 -2.40 4.45
C LEU A 94 23.49 -2.38 3.86
N SER A 95 24.48 -1.78 4.52
CA SER A 95 25.87 -1.79 4.07
C SER A 95 26.47 -3.21 4.02
N GLY A 96 25.95 -4.13 4.83
CA GLY A 96 26.30 -5.54 4.83
C GLY A 96 25.53 -6.41 3.83
N CYS A 97 24.59 -5.83 3.06
CA CYS A 97 23.70 -6.55 2.15
C CYS A 97 23.89 -6.12 0.67
N PRO A 98 25.06 -6.36 0.04
CA PRO A 98 25.41 -5.79 -1.26
C PRO A 98 24.53 -6.26 -2.43
N ILE A 99 23.81 -7.38 -2.28
CA ILE A 99 22.95 -7.95 -3.32
C ILE A 99 21.46 -7.95 -2.96
N LEU A 100 21.04 -7.14 -1.98
CA LEU A 100 19.65 -7.07 -1.55
C LEU A 100 18.75 -6.62 -2.71
N GLU A 101 17.71 -7.39 -3.00
CA GLU A 101 16.75 -7.17 -4.09
C GLU A 101 15.38 -6.71 -3.57
N SER A 102 15.01 -7.09 -2.34
CA SER A 102 13.73 -6.79 -1.70
C SER A 102 13.87 -6.47 -0.21
N LEU A 103 13.21 -5.39 0.23
CA LEU A 103 13.12 -4.98 1.62
C LEU A 103 11.65 -4.80 2.03
N THR A 104 11.25 -5.43 3.12
CA THR A 104 9.93 -5.30 3.72
C THR A 104 10.07 -4.84 5.16
N LEU A 105 9.45 -3.71 5.51
CA LEU A 105 9.41 -3.14 6.86
C LEU A 105 7.96 -3.01 7.31
N SER A 106 7.58 -3.74 8.35
CA SER A 106 6.20 -3.74 8.84
C SER A 106 6.18 -3.40 10.33
N HIS A 107 5.53 -2.31 10.70
CA HIS A 107 5.41 -1.86 12.09
C HIS A 107 6.75 -1.67 12.82
N CYS A 108 7.82 -1.30 12.09
CA CYS A 108 9.13 -1.02 12.67
C CYS A 108 9.16 0.36 13.32
N ILE A 109 9.74 0.48 14.51
CA ILE A 109 9.73 1.73 15.29
C ILE A 109 11.10 2.39 15.32
N TYR A 110 11.14 3.69 15.64
CA TYR A 110 12.36 4.53 15.70
C TYR A 110 13.04 4.86 14.36
N LEU A 111 12.55 4.34 13.24
CA LEU A 111 13.06 4.68 11.91
C LEU A 111 12.51 6.04 11.48
N THR A 112 13.38 7.02 11.27
CA THR A 112 13.00 8.38 10.83
C THR A 112 13.36 8.63 9.38
N VAL A 113 14.53 8.19 8.93
CA VAL A 113 14.99 8.34 7.54
C VAL A 113 15.41 6.99 7.00
N LEU A 114 14.79 6.58 5.89
CA LEU A 114 15.18 5.39 5.15
C LEU A 114 15.93 5.80 3.88
N ASP A 115 17.26 5.80 3.95
CA ASP A 115 18.12 6.06 2.80
C ASP A 115 18.59 4.75 2.14
N LEU A 116 18.11 4.52 0.93
CA LEU A 116 18.37 3.37 0.08
C LEU A 116 19.23 3.74 -1.14
N SER A 117 19.78 4.96 -1.20
CA SER A 117 20.63 5.44 -2.32
C SER A 117 21.81 4.51 -2.60
N LYS A 118 22.43 3.95 -1.55
CA LYS A 118 23.56 3.02 -1.67
C LYS A 118 23.14 1.57 -1.98
N SER A 119 21.84 1.25 -1.94
CA SER A 119 21.30 -0.10 -2.18
C SER A 119 20.98 -0.31 -3.67
N LEU A 120 22.02 -0.33 -4.51
CA LEU A 120 21.89 -0.25 -5.98
C LEU A 120 21.09 -1.40 -6.63
N ARG A 121 21.04 -2.57 -5.98
CA ARG A 121 20.32 -3.77 -6.45
C ARG A 121 18.90 -3.90 -5.88
N LEU A 122 18.52 -3.03 -4.95
CA LEU A 122 17.22 -3.09 -4.29
C LEU A 122 16.14 -2.60 -5.26
N ARG A 123 15.23 -3.50 -5.66
CA ARG A 123 14.18 -3.23 -6.65
C ARG A 123 12.79 -3.14 -6.03
N THR A 124 12.57 -3.74 -4.88
CA THR A 124 11.24 -3.79 -4.23
C THR A 124 11.32 -3.30 -2.79
N LEU A 125 10.47 -2.35 -2.46
CA LEU A 125 10.29 -1.82 -1.11
C LEU A 125 8.83 -1.98 -0.69
N GLU A 126 8.60 -2.63 0.44
CA GLU A 126 7.30 -2.68 1.10
C GLU A 126 7.39 -2.07 2.50
N ILE A 127 6.52 -1.11 2.79
CA ILE A 127 6.39 -0.47 4.10
C ILE A 127 4.94 -0.53 4.53
N ALA A 128 4.68 -1.12 5.70
CA ALA A 128 3.35 -1.23 6.27
C ALA A 128 3.33 -0.82 7.74
N CYS A 129 2.71 0.32 8.05
CA CYS A 129 2.68 0.91 9.39
C CYS A 129 1.23 1.03 9.86
N ASN A 130 0.94 0.69 11.11
CA ASN A 130 -0.40 0.79 11.72
C ASN A 130 -0.45 1.79 12.88
N ILE A 131 0.67 2.41 13.23
CA ILE A 131 0.80 3.37 14.33
C ILE A 131 1.79 4.45 13.85
N ASP A 132 1.53 5.72 14.18
CA ASP A 132 2.27 6.87 13.65
C ASP A 132 3.78 6.83 13.89
N ASN A 133 4.20 6.36 15.06
CA ASN A 133 5.62 6.29 15.43
C ASN A 133 6.36 5.10 14.78
N THR A 134 5.70 4.35 13.90
CA THR A 134 6.21 3.09 13.34
C THR A 134 6.59 3.21 11.86
N ARG A 135 6.92 4.43 11.42
CA ARG A 135 7.14 4.73 10.02
C ARG A 135 8.33 5.66 9.78
N PRO A 136 9.13 5.43 8.71
CA PRO A 136 10.04 6.46 8.22
C PRO A 136 9.28 7.75 7.89
N ARG A 137 9.81 8.88 8.34
CA ARG A 137 9.32 10.21 7.93
C ARG A 137 9.74 10.50 6.50
N GLN A 138 10.95 10.10 6.13
CA GLN A 138 11.52 10.33 4.81
C GLN A 138 12.01 9.03 4.18
N ILE A 139 11.80 8.89 2.87
CA ILE A 139 12.28 7.76 2.07
C ILE A 139 13.06 8.31 0.89
N VAL A 140 14.34 7.91 0.79
CA VAL A 140 15.22 8.17 -0.35
C VAL A 140 15.50 6.82 -1.00
N ALA A 141 14.92 6.57 -2.17
CA ALA A 141 14.95 5.28 -2.84
C ALA A 141 15.06 5.42 -4.37
N PRO A 142 16.14 6.02 -4.89
CA PRO A 142 16.27 6.34 -6.32
C PRO A 142 16.23 5.12 -7.24
N HIS A 143 16.50 3.92 -6.74
CA HIS A 143 16.70 2.71 -7.55
C HIS A 143 15.59 1.66 -7.45
N ILE A 144 14.53 1.91 -6.65
CA ILE A 144 13.42 0.98 -6.51
C ILE A 144 12.49 1.06 -7.71
N HIS A 145 11.98 -0.09 -8.14
CA HIS A 145 11.06 -0.21 -9.28
C HIS A 145 9.65 -0.53 -8.81
N ARG A 146 9.50 -1.13 -7.62
CA ARG A 146 8.21 -1.44 -6.99
C ARG A 146 8.15 -0.90 -5.57
N LEU A 147 7.12 -0.12 -5.29
CA LEU A 147 6.83 0.42 -3.97
C LEU A 147 5.46 -0.06 -3.51
N ARG A 148 5.38 -0.61 -2.30
CA ARG A 148 4.12 -0.85 -1.61
C ARG A 148 4.14 -0.10 -0.29
N LEU A 149 3.28 0.91 -0.16
CA LEU A 149 3.28 1.82 0.96
C LEU A 149 1.89 1.86 1.61
N LYS A 150 1.80 1.36 2.85
CA LYS A 150 0.60 1.45 3.69
C LYS A 150 0.93 2.28 4.92
N THR A 151 0.39 3.50 4.99
CA THR A 151 0.67 4.44 6.08
C THR A 151 -0.51 4.62 7.03
N TYR A 152 -0.22 5.10 8.23
CA TYR A 152 -1.22 5.39 9.27
C TYR A 152 -1.09 6.86 9.71
N GLN A 153 -2.22 7.56 9.76
CA GLN A 153 -2.50 8.98 10.05
C GLN A 153 -1.72 10.07 9.28
N SER A 154 -0.48 9.82 8.86
CA SER A 154 0.38 10.83 8.20
C SER A 154 1.13 10.21 7.00
N PRO A 155 1.46 10.96 5.93
CA PRO A 155 2.05 10.47 4.66
C PRO A 155 3.59 10.57 4.55
N CYS A 156 4.16 9.66 3.75
CA CYS A 156 5.58 9.52 3.38
C CYS A 156 6.14 10.79 2.79
N ALA A 157 7.17 11.43 3.35
CA ALA A 157 7.97 12.29 2.48
C ALA A 157 8.80 11.39 1.55
N LEU A 158 8.29 11.17 0.33
CA LEU A 158 9.03 10.51 -0.74
C LEU A 158 9.99 11.53 -1.35
N VAL A 159 11.26 11.44 -0.97
CA VAL A 159 12.27 12.43 -1.37
C VAL A 159 12.71 12.16 -2.81
N ASP A 160 13.16 10.93 -3.07
CA ASP A 160 13.55 10.44 -4.39
C ASP A 160 13.03 9.01 -4.59
N VAL A 161 12.17 8.83 -5.59
CA VAL A 161 11.62 7.55 -6.05
C VAL A 161 11.60 7.51 -7.58
N SER A 162 12.62 8.10 -8.20
CA SER A 162 12.66 8.41 -9.63
C SER A 162 12.59 7.20 -10.58
N SER A 163 13.05 6.02 -10.16
CA SER A 163 13.05 4.80 -10.99
C SER A 163 11.78 3.93 -10.84
N LEU A 164 10.70 4.46 -10.27
CA LEU A 164 9.53 3.67 -9.91
C LEU A 164 8.70 3.29 -11.14
N ASP A 165 8.49 1.99 -11.36
CA ASP A 165 7.59 1.47 -12.40
C ASP A 165 6.17 1.23 -11.85
N GLU A 166 6.09 0.70 -10.62
CA GLU A 166 4.82 0.32 -9.98
C GLU A 166 4.74 0.83 -8.54
N ALA A 167 3.62 1.47 -8.19
CA ALA A 167 3.33 1.91 -6.83
C ALA A 167 1.97 1.40 -6.36
N GLN A 168 1.93 0.80 -5.17
CA GLN A 168 0.70 0.54 -4.42
C GLN A 168 0.67 1.39 -3.16
N VAL A 169 -0.35 2.23 -2.99
CA VAL A 169 -0.47 3.14 -1.85
C VAL A 169 -1.84 3.08 -1.20
N ASP A 170 -1.86 2.99 0.13
CA ASP A 170 -3.06 3.16 0.95
C ASP A 170 -2.73 3.91 2.25
N CYS A 171 -3.69 4.64 2.83
CA CYS A 171 -3.48 5.45 4.02
C CYS A 171 -4.67 5.34 4.99
N PHE A 172 -4.43 4.91 6.22
CA PHE A 172 -5.47 4.74 7.24
C PHE A 172 -5.44 5.90 8.24
N ILE A 173 -6.55 6.62 8.40
CA ILE A 173 -6.68 7.67 9.43
C ILE A 173 -7.78 7.25 10.40
N TYR A 174 -7.41 6.96 11.65
CA TYR A 174 -8.40 6.64 12.68
C TYR A 174 -8.77 7.89 13.48
N SER A 175 -10.08 8.14 13.56
CA SER A 175 -10.67 9.34 14.13
C SER A 175 -10.38 9.58 15.62
N HIS A 176 -9.85 8.59 16.35
CA HIS A 176 -9.54 8.74 17.78
C HIS A 176 -8.18 9.39 18.06
N LEU A 177 -7.26 9.39 17.09
CA LEU A 177 -5.88 9.85 17.30
C LEU A 177 -5.54 11.13 16.52
N LYS A 178 -6.13 11.31 15.33
CA LYS A 178 -5.95 12.51 14.51
C LYS A 178 -7.18 12.77 13.65
N THR A 179 -7.60 14.02 13.55
CA THR A 179 -8.65 14.46 12.63
C THR A 179 -8.08 14.69 11.24
N LEU A 180 -8.87 14.41 10.21
CA LEU A 180 -8.56 14.85 8.85
C LEU A 180 -8.53 16.38 8.83
N ASP A 181 -7.45 16.96 8.34
CA ASP A 181 -7.30 18.42 8.21
C ASP A 181 -6.70 18.79 6.84
N ALA A 182 -6.67 20.09 6.54
CA ALA A 182 -6.17 20.60 5.27
C ALA A 182 -4.67 20.31 5.06
N TYR A 183 -3.85 20.30 6.12
CA TYR A 183 -2.41 20.03 6.01
C TYR A 183 -2.15 18.58 5.64
N LEU A 184 -2.83 17.64 6.30
CA LEU A 184 -2.75 16.22 6.00
C LEU A 184 -3.18 15.92 4.56
N LEU A 185 -4.26 16.57 4.10
CA LEU A 185 -4.73 16.45 2.74
C LEU A 185 -3.67 16.92 1.73
N GLN A 186 -3.05 18.07 1.96
CA GLN A 186 -1.96 18.59 1.13
C GLN A 186 -0.73 17.68 1.14
N ASP A 187 -0.34 17.15 2.29
CA ASP A 187 0.84 16.28 2.39
C ASP A 187 0.64 14.95 1.66
N ILE A 188 -0.59 14.41 1.67
CA ILE A 188 -0.93 13.21 0.88
C ILE A 188 -0.84 13.53 -0.61
N LEU A 189 -1.38 14.66 -1.07
CA LEU A 189 -1.31 15.06 -2.48
C LEU A 189 0.14 15.26 -2.95
N LYS A 190 0.98 15.90 -2.13
CA LYS A 190 2.43 16.04 -2.40
C LYS A 190 3.15 14.70 -2.48
N MET A 191 2.80 13.75 -1.61
CA MET A 191 3.34 12.39 -1.68
C MET A 191 2.90 11.68 -2.97
N LEU A 192 1.64 11.82 -3.37
CA LEU A 192 1.12 11.19 -4.60
C LEU A 192 1.74 11.79 -5.87
N GLU A 193 2.06 13.08 -5.88
CA GLU A 193 2.78 13.73 -6.98
C GLU A 193 4.14 13.07 -7.26
N LYS A 194 4.82 12.56 -6.23
CA LYS A 194 6.09 11.84 -6.38
C LYS A 194 5.94 10.51 -7.14
N LEU A 195 4.72 10.01 -7.33
CA LEU A 195 4.40 8.79 -8.05
C LEU A 195 3.99 9.05 -9.50
N GLN A 196 3.99 10.31 -9.96
CA GLN A 196 3.44 10.72 -11.25
C GLN A 196 4.03 10.00 -12.48
N ASN A 197 5.26 9.50 -12.39
CA ASN A 197 5.94 8.85 -13.50
C ASN A 197 5.80 7.31 -13.49
N ALA A 198 5.18 6.71 -12.47
CA ALA A 198 5.01 5.28 -12.40
C ALA A 198 4.08 4.79 -13.52
N GLU A 199 4.49 3.75 -14.24
CA GLU A 199 3.70 3.14 -15.31
C GLU A 199 2.44 2.45 -14.79
N LYS A 200 2.50 1.90 -13.57
CA LYS A 200 1.39 1.23 -12.91
C LYS A 200 1.13 1.79 -11.51
N LEU A 201 -0.12 2.17 -11.25
CA LEU A 201 -0.55 2.69 -9.95
C LEU A 201 -1.68 1.83 -9.38
N ILE A 202 -1.62 1.57 -8.08
CA ILE A 202 -2.64 0.85 -7.33
C ILE A 202 -3.00 1.72 -6.11
N PHE A 203 -4.24 2.17 -6.03
CA PHE A 203 -4.71 2.98 -4.91
C PHE A 203 -5.74 2.23 -4.07
N GLY A 204 -5.48 2.21 -2.76
CA GLY A 204 -6.40 1.73 -1.74
C GLY A 204 -7.61 2.65 -1.58
N CYS A 205 -8.70 2.08 -1.06
CA CYS A 205 -9.97 2.77 -0.86
C CYS A 205 -9.83 4.08 -0.06
N ASN A 206 -8.95 4.13 0.93
CA ASN A 206 -8.81 5.34 1.74
C ASN A 206 -8.12 6.46 0.98
N ILE A 207 -7.11 6.16 0.15
CA ILE A 207 -6.54 7.15 -0.78
C ILE A 207 -7.61 7.65 -1.75
N LEU A 208 -8.47 6.78 -2.27
CA LEU A 208 -9.55 7.19 -3.17
C LEU A 208 -10.58 8.11 -2.48
N GLN A 209 -10.92 7.85 -1.21
CA GLN A 209 -11.78 8.75 -0.44
C GLN A 209 -11.13 10.12 -0.17
N ILE A 210 -9.84 10.13 0.13
CA ILE A 210 -9.06 11.36 0.35
C ILE A 210 -8.97 12.18 -0.96
N LEU A 211 -8.75 11.52 -2.09
CA LEU A 211 -8.81 12.16 -3.40
C LEU A 211 -10.20 12.72 -3.68
N SER A 212 -11.29 12.00 -3.38
CA SER A 212 -12.63 12.56 -3.54
C SER A 212 -12.85 13.82 -2.72
N LEU A 213 -12.37 13.84 -1.47
CA LEU A 213 -12.44 15.04 -0.66
C LEU A 213 -11.62 16.18 -1.28
N ALA A 214 -10.42 15.91 -1.79
CA ALA A 214 -9.60 16.90 -2.47
C ALA A 214 -10.32 17.51 -3.69
N GLU A 215 -11.01 16.70 -4.50
CA GLU A 215 -11.81 17.20 -5.65
C GLU A 215 -12.97 18.07 -5.18
N VAL A 216 -13.70 17.63 -4.15
CA VAL A 216 -14.81 18.40 -3.56
C VAL A 216 -14.34 19.75 -3.02
N CYS A 217 -13.15 19.79 -2.41
CA CYS A 217 -12.54 21.01 -1.91
C CYS A 217 -11.83 21.85 -2.99
N GLY A 218 -11.84 21.42 -4.26
CA GLY A 218 -11.21 22.15 -5.37
C GLY A 218 -9.68 22.21 -5.30
N LEU A 219 -9.04 21.23 -4.66
CA LEU A 219 -7.58 21.18 -4.54
C LEU A 219 -6.91 20.75 -5.85
N PRO A 220 -5.68 21.20 -6.13
CA PRO A 220 -4.93 20.74 -7.28
C PRO A 220 -4.59 19.25 -7.17
N PHE A 221 -4.66 18.55 -8.31
CA PHE A 221 -4.31 17.15 -8.41
C PHE A 221 -3.04 16.97 -9.23
N PRO A 222 -2.19 15.98 -8.90
CA PRO A 222 -1.10 15.57 -9.76
C PRO A 222 -1.60 14.96 -11.08
N MET A 223 -0.83 15.17 -12.13
CA MET A 223 -1.02 14.53 -13.44
C MET A 223 -0.20 13.25 -13.49
N PHE A 224 -0.84 12.11 -13.74
CA PHE A 224 -0.17 10.80 -13.78
C PHE A 224 0.09 10.37 -15.23
N LYS A 225 1.31 9.91 -15.51
CA LYS A 225 1.70 9.26 -16.77
C LYS A 225 1.46 7.75 -16.75
N THR A 226 0.61 7.29 -15.83
CA THR A 226 0.31 5.88 -15.63
C THR A 226 -0.43 5.31 -16.83
N LYS A 227 -0.06 4.09 -17.24
CA LYS A 227 -0.75 3.34 -18.29
C LYS A 227 -1.70 2.30 -17.72
N ALA A 228 -1.49 1.89 -16.46
CA ALA A 228 -2.28 0.90 -15.77
C ALA A 228 -2.67 1.38 -14.37
N LEU A 229 -3.97 1.52 -14.12
CA LEU A 229 -4.52 1.95 -12.84
C LEU A 229 -5.36 0.85 -12.21
N THR A 230 -5.10 0.54 -10.95
CA THR A 230 -5.91 -0.37 -10.14
C THR A 230 -6.54 0.38 -8.96
N LEU A 231 -7.85 0.28 -8.83
CA LEU A 231 -8.66 0.86 -7.77
C LEU A 231 -9.10 -0.25 -6.83
N GLU A 232 -8.57 -0.28 -5.62
CA GLU A 232 -8.95 -1.26 -4.58
C GLU A 232 -10.08 -0.69 -3.73
N THR A 233 -11.31 -0.76 -4.25
CA THR A 233 -12.50 -0.21 -3.60
C THR A 233 -13.79 -0.91 -4.01
N ASP A 234 -14.77 -0.88 -3.11
CA ASP A 234 -16.18 -1.05 -3.48
C ASP A 234 -16.69 0.25 -4.17
N ILE A 235 -17.82 0.20 -4.89
CA ILE A 235 -18.40 1.38 -5.55
C ILE A 235 -19.41 2.05 -4.61
N PHE A 236 -19.11 3.27 -4.15
CA PHE A 236 -19.96 4.04 -3.24
C PHE A 236 -19.58 5.53 -3.30
N GLN A 237 -20.42 6.42 -2.77
CA GLN A 237 -20.34 7.87 -3.07
C GLN A 237 -18.98 8.52 -2.75
N TYR A 238 -18.31 8.10 -1.68
CA TYR A 238 -17.12 8.80 -1.18
C TYR A 238 -15.86 8.53 -2.03
N VAL A 239 -15.90 7.63 -3.00
CA VAL A 239 -14.77 7.39 -3.93
C VAL A 239 -15.01 7.96 -5.33
N ILE A 240 -16.24 8.36 -5.65
CA ILE A 240 -16.59 8.71 -7.03
C ILE A 240 -15.89 9.99 -7.52
N PRO A 241 -15.93 11.14 -6.80
CA PRO A 241 -15.27 12.35 -7.29
C PRO A 241 -13.76 12.16 -7.50
N GLY A 242 -13.11 11.42 -6.59
CA GLY A 242 -11.69 11.15 -6.65
C GLY A 242 -11.33 10.24 -7.84
N ILE A 243 -12.16 9.22 -8.11
CA ILE A 243 -11.99 8.36 -9.28
C ILE A 243 -12.18 9.15 -10.58
N GLU A 244 -13.26 9.94 -10.71
CA GLU A 244 -13.50 10.79 -11.90
C GLU A 244 -12.27 11.66 -12.19
N ARG A 245 -11.80 12.37 -11.16
CA ARG A 245 -10.66 13.30 -11.30
C ARG A 245 -9.36 12.57 -11.61
N LEU A 246 -9.12 11.43 -10.98
CA LEU A 246 -7.93 10.61 -11.21
C LEU A 246 -7.84 10.11 -12.65
N LEU A 247 -8.96 9.68 -13.24
CA LEU A 247 -9.01 9.26 -14.65
C LEU A 247 -8.76 10.42 -15.61
N GLN A 248 -9.36 11.58 -15.35
CA GLN A 248 -9.13 12.81 -16.13
C GLN A 248 -7.65 13.23 -16.13
N ASN A 249 -6.97 13.02 -15.00
CA ASN A 249 -5.56 13.34 -14.82
C ASN A 249 -4.61 12.20 -15.20
N SER A 250 -5.11 11.15 -15.86
CA SER A 250 -4.32 10.03 -16.37
C SER A 250 -4.51 9.88 -17.88
N PRO A 251 -4.01 10.83 -18.70
CA PRO A 251 -4.32 10.89 -20.13
C PRO A 251 -3.82 9.70 -20.94
N ASP A 252 -2.74 9.03 -20.48
CA ASP A 252 -2.09 7.90 -21.15
C ASP A 252 -2.63 6.53 -20.69
N LEU A 253 -3.74 6.52 -19.94
CA LEU A 253 -4.28 5.34 -19.29
C LEU A 253 -4.91 4.35 -20.28
N LYS A 254 -4.33 3.15 -20.36
CA LYS A 254 -4.76 2.07 -21.25
C LYS A 254 -5.54 0.98 -20.55
N THR A 255 -5.26 0.74 -19.27
CA THR A 255 -5.94 -0.31 -18.51
C THR A 255 -6.41 0.22 -17.17
N VAL A 256 -7.68 -0.02 -16.85
CA VAL A 256 -8.23 0.20 -15.51
C VAL A 256 -8.75 -1.10 -14.94
N THR A 257 -8.36 -1.38 -13.70
CA THR A 257 -8.90 -2.49 -12.91
C THR A 257 -9.55 -1.95 -11.65
N VAL A 258 -10.79 -2.33 -11.39
CA VAL A 258 -11.47 -2.09 -10.12
C VAL A 258 -11.65 -3.43 -9.44
N ARG A 259 -11.24 -3.51 -8.18
CA ARG A 259 -11.37 -4.74 -7.39
C ARG A 259 -11.75 -4.43 -5.96
N PRO A 260 -12.42 -5.34 -5.25
CA PRO A 260 -12.83 -5.10 -3.88
C PRO A 260 -11.63 -4.78 -2.99
N SER A 261 -11.83 -3.88 -2.03
CA SER A 261 -10.83 -3.62 -0.99
C SER A 261 -10.89 -4.71 0.08
N ASP A 262 -9.72 -5.20 0.49
CA ASP A 262 -9.55 -6.13 1.61
C ASP A 262 -9.16 -5.42 2.92
N GLY A 263 -9.11 -4.08 2.91
CA GLY A 263 -8.62 -3.26 4.03
C GLY A 263 -9.71 -2.66 4.91
N ASN A 264 -9.29 -2.15 6.08
CA ASN A 264 -10.13 -1.29 6.92
C ASN A 264 -10.39 0.04 6.21
N ILE A 265 -11.66 0.41 6.06
CA ILE A 265 -12.05 1.62 5.34
C ILE A 265 -12.44 2.70 6.33
N MET A 266 -11.96 3.93 6.10
CA MET A 266 -12.38 5.09 6.87
C MET A 266 -13.89 5.29 6.75
N PRO A 267 -14.61 5.49 7.87
CA PRO A 267 -16.04 5.76 7.81
C PRO A 267 -16.37 7.05 7.05
N GLY A 268 -17.37 7.02 6.17
CA GLY A 268 -17.82 8.18 5.40
C GLY A 268 -18.12 9.42 6.24
N ARG A 269 -18.64 9.24 7.47
CA ARG A 269 -18.90 10.31 8.44
C ARG A 269 -17.67 11.17 8.75
N CYS A 270 -16.46 10.61 8.64
CA CYS A 270 -15.23 11.37 8.89
C CYS A 270 -15.04 12.47 7.84
N PHE A 271 -15.42 12.20 6.59
CA PHE A 271 -15.37 13.17 5.50
C PHE A 271 -16.55 14.14 5.54
N ASP A 272 -17.75 13.66 5.90
CA ASP A 272 -18.92 14.53 6.11
C ASP A 272 -18.64 15.57 7.21
N ASN A 273 -18.13 15.13 8.37
CA ASN A 273 -17.77 16.02 9.47
C ASN A 273 -16.72 17.06 9.06
N TYR A 274 -15.74 16.69 8.23
CA TYR A 274 -14.76 17.65 7.72
C TYR A 274 -15.43 18.72 6.87
N LEU A 275 -16.32 18.34 5.95
CA LEU A 275 -17.05 19.28 5.11
C LEU A 275 -17.94 20.20 5.94
N ASP A 276 -18.66 19.67 6.94
CA ASP A 276 -19.50 20.44 7.85
C ASP A 276 -18.66 21.50 8.60
N LEU A 277 -17.46 21.14 9.08
CA LEU A 277 -16.52 22.07 9.72
C LEU A 277 -16.01 23.16 8.77
N GLN A 278 -15.98 22.90 7.46
CA GLN A 278 -15.67 23.90 6.43
C GLN A 278 -16.91 24.70 5.97
N GLY A 279 -18.09 24.46 6.58
CA GLY A 279 -19.34 25.11 6.18
C GLY A 279 -19.92 24.61 4.85
N LEU A 280 -19.47 23.44 4.38
CA LEU A 280 -19.90 22.82 3.12
C LEU A 280 -20.96 21.75 3.38
N ASN A 281 -22.04 21.74 2.59
CA ASN A 281 -23.10 20.75 2.74
C ASN A 281 -22.71 19.41 2.10
N PRO A 282 -22.50 18.32 2.87
CA PRO A 282 -22.04 17.05 2.33
C PRO A 282 -23.00 16.45 1.29
N ASN A 283 -24.31 16.65 1.47
CA ASN A 283 -25.32 16.11 0.56
C ASN A 283 -25.32 16.82 -0.81
N GLN A 284 -24.72 18.01 -0.91
CA GLN A 284 -24.47 18.70 -2.18
C GLN A 284 -23.08 18.34 -2.73
N CYS A 285 -22.07 18.34 -1.86
CA CYS A 285 -20.67 18.06 -2.21
C CYS A 285 -20.44 16.69 -2.86
N TRP A 286 -21.09 15.63 -2.37
CA TRP A 286 -20.88 14.27 -2.89
C TRP A 286 -21.71 13.94 -4.14
N ARG A 287 -22.52 14.88 -4.65
CA ARG A 287 -23.30 14.64 -5.88
C ARG A 287 -22.39 14.66 -7.09
N SER A 288 -22.52 13.66 -7.97
CA SER A 288 -21.86 13.70 -9.26
C SER A 288 -22.35 14.89 -10.08
N LYS A 289 -21.47 15.45 -10.92
CA LYS A 289 -21.77 16.56 -11.83
C LYS A 289 -22.94 16.22 -12.78
N ASP A 290 -23.12 14.94 -13.09
CA ASP A 290 -24.21 14.44 -13.94
C ASP A 290 -25.52 14.18 -13.15
N GLY A 291 -25.61 14.60 -11.89
CA GLY A 291 -26.79 14.44 -11.03
C GLY A 291 -27.00 13.00 -10.52
N VAL A 292 -26.06 12.10 -10.78
CA VAL A 292 -26.13 10.71 -10.33
C VAL A 292 -25.93 10.63 -8.81
N PHE A 293 -26.93 10.09 -8.12
CA PHE A 293 -26.85 9.80 -6.68
C PHE A 293 -26.11 8.48 -6.44
N TRP A 294 -25.10 8.44 -5.57
CA TRP A 294 -24.42 7.18 -5.21
C TRP A 294 -24.79 6.75 -3.80
N ASN A 295 -24.74 5.45 -3.50
CA ASN A 295 -25.07 4.97 -2.16
C ASN A 295 -23.97 5.42 -1.16
N LYS A 296 -24.39 5.85 0.04
CA LYS A 296 -23.46 6.09 1.16
C LYS A 296 -22.80 4.79 1.64
N SER A 297 -23.60 3.73 1.66
CA SER A 297 -23.15 2.40 2.07
C SER A 297 -22.54 1.64 0.89
N ARG A 298 -21.57 0.78 1.21
CA ARG A 298 -20.99 -0.21 0.30
C ARG A 298 -21.97 -1.36 0.03
N SER A 299 -22.92 -1.61 0.93
CA SER A 299 -23.93 -2.65 0.74
C SER A 299 -24.98 -2.22 -0.29
N ASN A 300 -25.55 -3.20 -1.01
CA ASN A 300 -26.67 -3.01 -1.93
C ASN A 300 -26.35 -2.21 -3.20
N LEU A 301 -25.25 -2.54 -3.88
CA LEU A 301 -24.98 -2.00 -5.21
C LEU A 301 -25.86 -2.70 -6.26
N GLY A 302 -26.90 -2.02 -6.73
CA GLY A 302 -27.77 -2.53 -7.80
C GLY A 302 -27.09 -2.52 -9.18
N SER A 303 -27.56 -3.35 -10.11
CA SER A 303 -27.00 -3.46 -11.47
C SER A 303 -26.92 -2.12 -12.20
N LYS A 304 -27.96 -1.30 -12.10
CA LYS A 304 -27.97 0.07 -12.64
C LYS A 304 -26.78 0.94 -12.18
N ARG A 305 -26.31 0.78 -10.94
CA ARG A 305 -25.18 1.57 -10.40
C ARG A 305 -23.85 1.13 -10.98
N VAL A 306 -23.66 -0.17 -11.20
CA VAL A 306 -22.47 -0.70 -11.87
C VAL A 306 -22.43 -0.20 -13.32
N SER A 307 -23.55 -0.18 -14.04
CA SER A 307 -23.60 0.36 -15.40
C SER A 307 -23.25 1.84 -15.46
N LEU A 308 -23.84 2.66 -14.57
CA LEU A 308 -23.48 4.07 -14.45
C LEU A 308 -22.00 4.28 -14.10
N PHE A 309 -21.42 3.37 -13.32
CA PHE A 309 -20.02 3.46 -12.93
C PHE A 309 -19.12 3.19 -14.14
N VAL A 310 -19.40 2.14 -14.90
CA VAL A 310 -18.66 1.85 -16.14
C VAL A 310 -18.77 3.01 -17.13
N GLU A 311 -19.97 3.59 -17.33
CA GLU A 311 -20.17 4.77 -18.17
C GLU A 311 -19.32 5.96 -17.71
N LEU A 312 -19.30 6.22 -16.39
CA LEU A 312 -18.46 7.25 -15.78
C LEU A 312 -16.98 7.00 -16.05
N MET A 313 -16.50 5.77 -15.90
CA MET A 313 -15.10 5.41 -16.16
C MET A 313 -14.74 5.64 -17.64
N LEU A 314 -15.62 5.23 -18.56
CA LEU A 314 -15.42 5.41 -20.01
C LEU A 314 -15.44 6.88 -20.41
N LYS A 315 -16.37 7.67 -19.86
CA LYS A 315 -16.49 9.12 -20.14
C LYS A 315 -15.25 9.91 -19.69
N ASN A 316 -14.57 9.45 -18.64
CA ASN A 316 -13.42 10.13 -18.04
C ASN A 316 -12.05 9.59 -18.54
N THR A 317 -12.03 8.70 -19.53
CA THR A 317 -10.80 8.16 -20.12
C THR A 317 -10.75 8.42 -21.62
N LYS A 318 -9.53 8.57 -22.17
CA LYS A 318 -9.34 8.95 -23.59
C LYS A 318 -8.95 7.78 -24.50
N ILE A 319 -8.02 6.93 -24.06
CA ILE A 319 -7.39 5.88 -24.88
C ILE A 319 -7.46 4.49 -24.21
N LEU A 320 -8.54 4.23 -23.48
CA LEU A 320 -8.67 3.01 -22.69
C LEU A 320 -8.83 1.79 -23.61
N ASP A 321 -7.93 0.82 -23.47
CA ASP A 321 -7.98 -0.46 -24.21
C ASP A 321 -8.77 -1.51 -23.43
N LYS A 322 -8.61 -1.53 -22.09
CA LYS A 322 -9.15 -2.57 -21.23
C LYS A 322 -9.68 -2.02 -19.91
N MET A 323 -10.88 -2.48 -19.54
CA MET A 323 -11.47 -2.25 -18.23
C MET A 323 -11.82 -3.58 -17.57
N VAL A 324 -11.38 -3.77 -16.34
CA VAL A 324 -11.74 -4.92 -15.51
C VAL A 324 -12.48 -4.41 -14.28
N VAL A 325 -13.68 -4.90 -14.02
CA VAL A 325 -14.46 -4.57 -12.82
C VAL A 325 -14.80 -5.87 -12.10
N GLN A 326 -14.10 -6.09 -10.99
CA GLN A 326 -14.30 -7.21 -10.09
C GLN A 326 -15.20 -6.76 -8.95
N LEU A 327 -16.29 -7.49 -8.73
CA LEU A 327 -17.29 -7.18 -7.72
C LEU A 327 -17.35 -8.31 -6.68
N ASN A 328 -17.64 -7.97 -5.43
CA ASN A 328 -17.81 -8.97 -4.38
C ASN A 328 -19.03 -9.88 -4.67
N GLU A 329 -18.91 -11.18 -4.44
CA GLU A 329 -19.97 -12.16 -4.75
C GLU A 329 -21.31 -11.87 -4.08
N HIS A 330 -21.32 -11.25 -2.89
CA HIS A 330 -22.57 -10.85 -2.22
C HIS A 330 -23.43 -9.89 -3.05
N TYR A 331 -22.86 -9.22 -4.06
CA TYR A 331 -23.59 -8.31 -4.95
C TYR A 331 -24.30 -9.00 -6.11
N LEU A 332 -23.91 -10.22 -6.49
CA LEU A 332 -24.15 -10.71 -7.86
C LEU A 332 -24.80 -12.09 -8.00
N ARG A 333 -25.24 -12.72 -6.91
CA ARG A 333 -25.82 -14.07 -6.95
C ARG A 333 -27.03 -14.24 -7.89
N SER A 334 -27.63 -13.16 -8.41
CA SER A 334 -28.79 -13.23 -9.34
C SER A 334 -28.78 -12.30 -10.57
N LYS A 335 -27.78 -11.42 -10.79
CA LYS A 335 -27.91 -10.31 -11.78
C LYS A 335 -26.81 -10.16 -12.84
N LEU A 336 -25.80 -11.03 -12.88
CA LEU A 336 -24.73 -10.94 -13.90
C LEU A 336 -25.25 -10.97 -15.35
N LYS A 337 -26.35 -11.71 -15.60
CA LYS A 337 -26.98 -11.80 -16.93
C LYS A 337 -27.62 -10.49 -17.41
N GLU A 338 -27.96 -9.57 -16.51
CA GLU A 338 -28.58 -8.27 -16.87
C GLU A 338 -27.58 -7.27 -17.50
N PHE A 339 -26.28 -7.50 -17.33
CA PHE A 339 -25.23 -6.54 -17.73
C PHE A 339 -24.77 -6.65 -19.19
N VAL A 340 -24.90 -7.84 -19.77
CA VAL A 340 -24.37 -8.15 -21.11
C VAL A 340 -24.91 -7.22 -22.21
N PRO A 341 -26.21 -6.81 -22.22
CA PRO A 341 -26.72 -5.90 -23.24
C PRO A 341 -26.32 -4.43 -23.06
N THR A 342 -25.97 -4.00 -21.84
CA THR A 342 -25.74 -2.56 -21.53
C THR A 342 -24.38 -2.08 -22.02
N PHE A 343 -23.39 -2.98 -22.11
CA PHE A 343 -22.01 -2.61 -22.45
C PHE A 343 -21.63 -2.90 -23.91
N SER A 344 -22.50 -3.57 -24.67
CA SER A 344 -22.21 -4.00 -26.03
C SER A 344 -22.36 -2.91 -27.10
N GLN A 345 -22.70 -1.66 -26.73
CA GLN A 345 -23.08 -0.64 -27.73
C GLN A 345 -22.16 0.56 -27.88
N LYS A 346 -21.15 0.76 -27.05
CA LYS A 346 -20.24 1.90 -27.22
C LYS A 346 -18.86 1.56 -26.71
N ASN A 347 -17.88 1.63 -27.61
CA ASN A 347 -16.43 1.72 -27.39
C ASN A 347 -15.65 0.44 -27.73
N ASN A 348 -14.52 0.62 -28.40
CA ASN A 348 -13.52 -0.41 -28.73
C ASN A 348 -12.74 -0.91 -27.49
N VAL A 349 -13.35 -0.82 -26.30
CA VAL A 349 -12.72 -1.14 -25.00
C VAL A 349 -13.13 -2.55 -24.60
N LEU A 350 -12.16 -3.39 -24.24
CA LEU A 350 -12.43 -4.71 -23.66
C LEU A 350 -12.91 -4.55 -22.21
N ILE A 351 -14.20 -4.78 -21.97
CA ILE A 351 -14.80 -4.72 -20.63
C ILE A 351 -14.96 -6.14 -20.08
N VAL A 352 -14.32 -6.41 -18.94
CA VAL A 352 -14.40 -7.68 -18.21
C VAL A 352 -15.08 -7.45 -16.87
N LEU A 353 -16.20 -8.13 -16.66
CA LEU A 353 -16.92 -8.15 -15.38
C LEU A 353 -16.72 -9.52 -14.73
N SER A 354 -16.27 -9.54 -13.48
CA SER A 354 -16.10 -10.79 -12.74
C SER A 354 -16.50 -10.65 -11.28
N THR A 355 -16.72 -11.78 -10.63
CA THR A 355 -16.96 -11.86 -9.19
C THR A 355 -15.78 -12.47 -8.45
N THR A 356 -15.61 -12.09 -7.20
CA THR A 356 -14.65 -12.73 -6.29
C THR A 356 -15.33 -13.07 -4.96
N LEU A 357 -15.12 -14.29 -4.47
CA LEU A 357 -15.48 -14.72 -3.12
C LEU A 357 -14.60 -13.99 -2.11
N ARG A 358 -15.20 -13.27 -1.15
CA ARG A 358 -14.52 -12.98 0.11
C ARG A 358 -14.55 -14.28 0.94
N LEU A 359 -13.39 -14.83 1.25
CA LEU A 359 -13.23 -15.91 2.23
C LEU A 359 -13.22 -15.35 3.65
#